data_AF-A0A8S3BG37-F1
#
_entry.id   AF-A0A8S3BG37-F1
#
_cell.length_a   1.000
_cell.length_b   1.000
_cell.length_c   1.000
_cell.angle_alpha   90.00
_cell.angle_beta   90.00
_cell.angle_gamma   90.00
#
_symmetry.space_group_name_H-M   'P 1'
#
loop_
_entity.id
_entity.type
_entity.pdbx_description
1 polymer ?
#
loop_
_entity_poly.entity_id
_entity_poly.type
_entity_poly.pdbx_seq_one_letter_code
_entity_poly.pdbx_strand_id
1 'polypeptide(L)' 'EIVLSLRSLNSIGAFDENSGVLIADAGCILQTLDVHVNQFGHTMPFDLGAKGSCLIGGNVATNAGGIRVVRYGSLRSAVL' A
#
# COMPACT_ATOMS: atom_id res chain seq x y z
N GLU A 1 -10.52 -15.07 -22.45
CA GLU A 1 -10.12 -14.03 -21.47
C GLU A 1 -10.43 -14.55 -20.07
N ILE A 2 -9.58 -14.27 -19.08
CA ILE A 2 -9.75 -14.73 -17.69
C ILE A 2 -9.62 -13.52 -16.78
N VAL A 3 -10.58 -13.33 -15.87
CA VAL A 3 -10.52 -12.32 -14.81
C VAL A 3 -9.94 -12.97 -13.55
N LEU A 4 -8.80 -12.48 -13.08
CA LEU A 4 -8.15 -12.94 -11.85
C LEU A 4 -8.39 -11.93 -10.72
N SER A 5 -9.08 -12.37 -9.67
CA SER A 5 -9.28 -11.56 -8.46
C SER A 5 -8.18 -11.83 -7.45
N LEU A 6 -7.45 -10.79 -7.06
CA LEU A 6 -6.42 -10.87 -6.02
C LEU A 6 -6.96 -10.58 -4.62
N ARG A 7 -8.26 -10.32 -4.45
CA ARG A 7 -8.85 -9.87 -3.18
C ARG A 7 -8.60 -10.83 -2.01
N SER A 8 -8.46 -12.13 -2.27
CA SER A 8 -8.18 -13.14 -1.24
C SER A 8 -6.69 -13.24 -0.87
N LEU A 9 -5.79 -12.66 -1.66
CA LEU A 9 -4.37 -12.50 -1.31
C LEU A 9 -4.23 -11.19 -0.54
N ASN A 10 -4.60 -11.19 0.74
CA ASN A 10 -4.72 -9.98 1.55
C ASN A 10 -4.01 -10.08 2.91
N SER A 11 -3.00 -10.95 3.00
CA SER A 11 -2.20 -11.13 4.21
C SER A 11 -1.25 -9.95 4.39
N ILE A 12 -1.20 -9.42 5.61
CA ILE A 12 -0.20 -8.43 6.02
C ILE A 12 0.95 -9.22 6.64
N GLY A 13 2.15 -9.06 6.07
CA GLY A 13 3.38 -9.72 6.49
C GLY A 13 4.14 -8.92 7.54
N ALA A 14 5.46 -9.11 7.58
CA ALA A 14 6.33 -8.44 8.54
C ALA A 14 6.44 -6.93 8.27
N PHE A 15 6.55 -6.17 9.37
CA PHE A 15 6.91 -4.75 9.36
C PHE A 15 8.26 -4.58 10.08
N ASP A 16 9.22 -3.92 9.43
CA ASP A 16 10.49 -3.53 10.06
C ASP A 16 10.45 -2.04 10.40
N GLU A 17 10.32 -1.74 11.69
CA GLU A 17 10.25 -0.37 12.22
C GLU A 17 11.53 0.44 11.96
N ASN A 18 12.69 -0.21 11.84
CA ASN A 18 13.95 0.49 11.63
C ASN A 18 14.08 1.02 10.21
N SER A 19 13.65 0.21 9.22
CA SER A 19 13.69 0.58 7.80
C SER A 19 12.39 1.20 7.30
N GLY A 20 11.28 1.03 8.03
CA GLY A 20 9.93 1.44 7.61
C GLY A 20 9.33 0.56 6.51
N VAL A 21 9.82 -0.68 6.35
CA VAL A 21 9.43 -1.59 5.27
C VAL A 21 8.30 -2.51 5.72
N LEU A 22 7.24 -2.56 4.93
CA LEU A 22 6.09 -3.46 5.13
C LEU A 22 6.01 -4.48 4.00
N ILE A 23 5.93 -5.76 4.36
CA ILE A 23 5.60 -6.85 3.43
C ILE A 23 4.08 -7.04 3.45
N ALA A 24 3.44 -7.02 2.29
CA ALA A 24 2.00 -7.22 2.17
C ALA A 24 1.62 -7.85 0.83
N ASP A 25 0.54 -8.61 0.81
CA ASP A 25 -0.01 -9.16 -0.42
C ASP A 25 -0.64 -8.07 -1.32
N ALA A 26 -0.67 -8.32 -2.62
CA ALA A 26 -1.21 -7.38 -3.62
C ALA A 26 -2.70 -7.06 -3.43
N GLY A 27 -3.48 -7.94 -2.79
CA GLY A 27 -4.89 -7.74 -2.49
C GLY A 27 -5.18 -7.04 -1.17
N CYS A 28 -4.17 -6.54 -0.45
CA CYS A 28 -4.38 -5.71 0.73
C CYS A 28 -4.97 -4.36 0.35
N ILE A 29 -5.90 -3.87 1.18
CA ILE A 29 -6.50 -2.53 1.03
C ILE A 29 -5.54 -1.49 1.59
N LEU A 30 -5.36 -0.37 0.89
CA LEU A 30 -4.45 0.71 1.31
C LEU A 30 -4.74 1.21 2.73
N GLN A 31 -6.00 1.47 3.06
CA GLN A 31 -6.38 1.92 4.40
C GLN A 31 -6.04 0.89 5.49
N THR A 32 -6.15 -0.41 5.20
CA THR A 32 -5.78 -1.45 6.16
C THR A 32 -4.28 -1.45 6.42
N LEU A 33 -3.45 -1.26 5.38
CA LEU A 33 -2.01 -1.13 5.55
C LEU A 33 -1.64 0.14 6.33
N ASP A 34 -2.27 1.29 6.01
CA ASP A 34 -2.03 2.54 6.73
C ASP A 34 -2.40 2.42 8.22
N VAL A 35 -3.55 1.83 8.54
CA VAL A 35 -3.95 1.55 9.94
C VAL A 35 -2.94 0.62 10.63
N HIS A 36 -2.42 -0.39 9.94
CA HIS A 36 -1.44 -1.31 10.51
C HIS A 36 -0.13 -0.60 10.86
N VAL A 37 0.46 0.15 9.92
CA VAL A 37 1.75 0.84 10.18
C VAL A 37 1.60 2.00 11.18
N ASN A 38 0.42 2.61 11.26
CA ASN A 38 0.12 3.65 12.26
C ASN A 38 0.24 3.14 13.70
N GLN A 39 0.09 1.83 13.96
CA GLN A 39 0.29 1.24 15.27
C GLN A 39 1.74 1.33 15.76
N PHE A 40 2.69 1.45 14.82
CA PHE A 40 4.11 1.59 15.06
C PHE A 40 4.59 3.05 14.91
N GLY A 41 3.68 4.02 14.76
CA GLY A 41 4.03 5.43 14.53
C GLY A 41 4.49 5.73 13.10
N HIS A 42 4.31 4.81 12.16
CA HIS A 42 4.59 5.00 10.74
C HIS A 42 3.31 5.30 9.95
N THR A 43 3.45 5.80 8.73
CA THR A 43 2.29 6.03 7.85
C THR A 43 2.63 5.63 6.43
N MET A 44 1.64 5.23 5.65
CA MET A 44 1.87 4.90 4.25
C MET A 44 2.38 6.14 3.49
N PRO A 45 3.39 6.00 2.61
CA PRO A 45 4.00 7.15 1.92
C PRO A 45 3.06 7.79 0.88
N PHE A 46 1.88 7.24 0.65
CA PHE A 46 0.89 7.76 -0.29
C PHE A 46 -0.52 7.61 0.27
N ASP A 47 -1.42 8.51 -0.11
CA ASP A 47 -2.81 8.53 0.31
C ASP A 47 -3.70 8.91 -0.88
N LEU A 48 -4.82 8.21 -1.02
CA LEU A 48 -5.76 8.27 -2.14
C LEU A 48 -7.18 8.44 -1.58
N GLY A 49 -8.04 9.19 -2.27
CA GLY A 49 -9.46 9.29 -1.89
C GLY A 49 -10.16 7.91 -1.86
N ALA A 50 -9.68 6.96 -2.65
CA ALA A 50 -10.19 5.58 -2.70
C ALA A 50 -9.52 4.62 -1.69
N LYS A 51 -8.75 5.10 -0.70
CA LYS A 51 -7.94 4.23 0.18
C LYS A 51 -8.71 3.11 0.90
N GLY A 52 -10.00 3.32 1.16
CA GLY A 52 -10.86 2.33 1.83
C GLY A 52 -11.27 1.14 0.96
N SER A 53 -10.98 1.17 -0.35
CA SER A 53 -11.41 0.12 -1.28
C SER A 53 -10.35 -0.25 -2.33
N CYS A 54 -9.35 0.61 -2.59
CA CYS A 54 -8.30 0.29 -3.54
C CYS A 54 -7.30 -0.73 -2.98
N LEU A 55 -6.90 -1.67 -3.85
CA LEU A 55 -5.92 -2.70 -3.53
C LEU A 55 -4.51 -2.21 -3.89
N ILE A 56 -3.53 -2.59 -3.08
CA ILE A 56 -2.13 -2.17 -3.24
C ILE A 56 -1.55 -2.62 -4.57
N GLY A 57 -1.83 -3.84 -5.02
CA GLY A 57 -1.38 -4.33 -6.32
C GLY A 57 -1.89 -3.48 -7.48
N GLY A 58 -3.13 -3.01 -7.41
CA GLY A 58 -3.71 -2.10 -8.40
C GLY A 58 -3.06 -0.71 -8.35
N ASN A 59 -2.80 -0.20 -7.15
CA ASN A 59 -2.08 1.06 -6.96
C ASN A 59 -0.69 0.98 -7.61
N VAL A 60 0.07 -0.08 -7.35
CA VAL A 60 1.41 -0.29 -7.91
C VAL A 60 1.35 -0.46 -9.43
N ALA A 61 0.45 -1.29 -9.94
CA ALA A 61 0.29 -1.55 -11.38
C ALA A 61 -0.02 -0.28 -12.19
N THR A 62 -0.72 0.67 -11.58
CA THR A 62 -1.12 1.94 -12.22
C THR A 62 -0.20 3.11 -11.86
N ASN A 63 0.81 2.91 -11.01
CA ASN A 63 1.60 3.98 -10.40
C ASN A 63 0.70 5.10 -9.82
N ALA A 64 -0.27 4.71 -8.99
CA ALA A 64 -1.29 5.62 -8.48
C ALA A 64 -0.68 6.86 -7.81
N GLY A 65 -1.18 8.04 -8.19
CA GLY A 65 -0.74 9.33 -7.66
C GLY A 65 -1.51 9.69 -6.40
N GLY A 66 -0.80 9.83 -5.27
CA GLY A 66 -1.39 10.23 -3.99
C GLY A 66 -1.10 11.67 -3.58
N ILE A 67 -1.90 12.20 -2.66
CA ILE A 67 -1.76 13.59 -2.16
C ILE A 67 -0.42 13.87 -1.46
N ARG A 68 0.34 12.81 -1.10
CA ARG A 68 1.62 12.90 -0.38
C ARG A 68 2.85 12.79 -1.30
N VAL A 69 2.65 12.81 -2.63
CA VAL A 69 3.73 12.64 -3.63
C VAL A 69 4.88 13.63 -3.46
N VAL A 70 4.61 14.86 -3.01
CA VAL A 70 5.67 15.88 -2.79
C VAL A 70 6.59 15.50 -1.62
N ARG A 71 6.05 14.82 -0.59
CA ARG A 71 6.83 14.44 0.60
C ARG A 71 7.58 13.13 0.40
N TYR A 72 6.96 12.15 -0.26
CA TYR A 72 7.48 10.78 -0.32
C TYR A 72 7.82 10.29 -1.74
N GLY A 73 7.62 11.12 -2.76
CA GLY A 73 7.85 10.75 -4.15
C GLY A 73 6.73 9.88 -4.73
N SER A 74 7.01 9.31 -5.91
CA SER A 74 6.07 8.46 -6.61
C SER A 74 5.87 7.12 -5.89
N LEU A 75 4.72 6.47 -6.10
CA LEU A 75 4.47 5.15 -5.53
C LEU A 75 5.53 4.12 -5.96
N ARG A 76 5.98 4.19 -7.22
CA ARG A 76 7.06 3.32 -7.72
C ARG A 76 8.36 3.45 -6.90
N SER A 77 8.65 4.63 -6.37
CA SER A 77 9.83 4.89 -5.54
C SER A 77 9.72 4.26 -4.14
N ALA A 78 8.51 3.90 -3.71
CA ALA A 78 8.23 3.29 -2.41
C ALA A 78 8.13 1.74 -2.47
N VAL A 79 8.34 1.14 -3.64
CA VAL A 79 8.38 -0.33 -3.82
C VAL A 79 9.84 -0.77 -3.85
N LEU A 80 10.17 -1.78 -3.04
CA LEU A 80 11.52 -2.36 -2.91
C LEU A 80 11.67 -3.66 -3.70
#